data_AF-R5E240-F1
#
_entry.id   AF-R5E240-F1
#
_cell.length_a   1.000
_cell.length_b   1.000
_cell.length_c   1.000
_cell.angle_alpha   90.00
_cell.angle_beta   90.00
_cell.angle_gamma   90.00
#
_symmetry.space_group_name_H-M   'P 1'
#
loop_
_entity.id
_entity.type
_entity.pdbx_description
1 polymer ?
#
loop_
_entity_poly.entity_id
_entity_poly.type
_entity_poly.pdbx_seq_one_letter_code
_entity_poly.pdbx_strand_id
1 'polypeptide(L)' 'MNQKEKLVVTKNPVTAVTKLKWSTSDKKIATVDQNGKVKAKKKGKVTITVKASNGKKARCKVTVK' A
#
# COMPACT_ATOMS: atom_id res chain seq x y z
N MET A 1 20.50 -4.06 -4.31
CA MET A 1 19.64 -2.96 -4.79
C MET A 1 18.35 -2.95 -3.97
N ASN A 2 18.28 -2.13 -2.92
CA ASN A 2 17.12 -2.08 -2.00
C ASN A 2 16.04 -1.14 -2.56
N GLN A 3 15.14 -1.69 -3.38
CA GLN A 3 14.04 -0.92 -3.98
C GLN A 3 12.98 -0.61 -2.91
N LYS A 4 13.12 0.54 -2.24
CA LYS A 4 12.04 1.16 -1.46
C LYS A 4 11.15 1.93 -2.44
N GLU A 5 10.19 1.26 -3.08
CA GLU A 5 9.16 1.95 -3.86
C GLU A 5 8.24 2.72 -2.89
N LYS A 6 8.48 4.02 -2.74
CA LYS A 6 7.55 4.92 -2.07
C LYS A 6 6.39 5.14 -3.04
N LEU A 7 5.30 4.41 -2.87
CA LEU A 7 4.03 4.75 -3.51
C LEU A 7 3.67 6.18 -3.09
N VAL A 8 3.77 7.11 -4.04
CA VAL A 8 3.32 8.49 -3.84
C VAL A 8 1.81 8.47 -3.83
N VAL A 9 1.23 8.45 -2.63
CA VAL A 9 -0.21 8.62 -2.45
C VAL A 9 -0.49 10.11 -2.56
N THR A 10 -0.82 10.59 -3.74
CA THR A 10 -1.35 11.95 -3.96
C THR A 10 -2.76 12.03 -3.35
N LYS A 11 -2.82 12.31 -2.06
CA LYS A 11 -4.06 12.75 -1.41
C LYS A 11 -4.30 14.19 -1.85
N ASN A 12 -5.34 14.45 -2.63
CA ASN A 12 -5.83 15.81 -2.88
C ASN A 12 -7.28 15.88 -2.35
N PRO A 13 -7.52 16.46 -1.15
CA PRO A 13 -6.57 17.16 -0.27
C PRO A 13 -5.70 16.19 0.57
N VAL A 14 -4.44 16.57 0.80
CA VAL A 14 -3.38 15.82 1.51
C VAL A 14 -3.78 15.48 2.96
N THR A 15 -4.70 16.26 3.52
CA THR A 15 -5.25 16.23 4.87
C THR A 15 -6.46 15.32 5.05
N ALA A 16 -6.87 14.53 4.04
CA ALA A 16 -7.99 13.62 4.21
C ALA A 16 -7.64 12.55 5.28
N VAL A 17 -8.06 12.77 6.53
CA VAL A 17 -8.05 11.81 7.64
C VAL A 17 -9.16 10.79 7.41
N THR A 18 -9.18 10.19 6.23
CA THR A 18 -10.06 9.08 5.92
C THR A 18 -9.38 7.86 6.49
N LYS A 19 -10.07 7.10 7.35
CA LYS A 19 -9.50 5.87 7.94
C LYS A 19 -9.28 4.88 6.81
N LEU A 20 -8.04 4.79 6.33
CA LEU A 20 -7.65 3.91 5.23
C LEU A 20 -7.36 2.54 5.82
N LYS A 21 -8.17 1.55 5.45
CA LYS A 21 -7.93 0.16 5.79
C LYS A 21 -7.08 -0.47 4.71
N TRP A 22 -5.82 -0.70 5.04
CA TRP A 22 -4.87 -1.35 4.15
C TRP A 22 -4.84 -2.85 4.43
N SER A 23 -4.80 -3.63 3.34
CA SER A 23 -4.70 -5.08 3.34
C SER A 23 -3.66 -5.48 2.31
N THR A 24 -2.89 -6.53 2.60
CA THR A 24 -1.93 -7.12 1.68
C THR A 24 -2.29 -8.59 1.50
N SER A 25 -2.24 -9.08 0.27
CA SER A 25 -2.43 -10.51 -0.02
C SER A 25 -1.35 -11.36 0.66
N ASP A 26 -0.13 -10.82 0.82
CA ASP A 26 1.01 -11.56 1.36
C ASP A 26 1.93 -10.67 2.21
N LYS A 27 1.72 -10.73 3.54
CA LYS A 27 2.57 -10.02 4.53
C LYS A 27 4.03 -10.52 4.53
N LYS A 28 4.30 -11.71 3.97
CA LYS A 28 5.65 -12.27 3.82
C LYS A 28 6.43 -11.59 2.68
N ILE A 29 5.74 -11.12 1.64
CA ILE A 29 6.32 -10.45 0.46
C ILE A 29 6.35 -8.94 0.67
N ALA A 30 5.23 -8.32 1.04
CA ALA A 30 5.18 -6.90 1.41
C ALA A 30 4.15 -6.60 2.50
N THR A 31 4.52 -5.68 3.37
CA THR A 31 3.66 -5.13 4.43
C THR A 31 3.31 -3.68 4.12
N VAL A 32 2.18 -3.21 4.60
CA VAL A 32 1.74 -1.82 4.44
C VAL A 32 1.36 -1.26 5.80
N ASP A 33 1.81 -0.04 6.13
CA ASP A 33 1.45 0.63 7.38
C ASP A 33 0.14 1.43 7.26
N GLN A 34 -0.33 1.95 8.40
CA GLN A 34 -1.52 2.79 8.49
C GLN A 34 -1.43 4.11 7.70
N ASN A 35 -0.23 4.58 7.41
CA ASN A 35 0.05 5.76 6.59
C ASN A 35 0.13 5.42 5.09
N GLY A 36 -0.06 4.15 4.69
CA GLY A 36 0.08 3.68 3.31
C GLY A 36 1.52 3.40 2.88
N LYS A 37 2.45 3.30 3.84
CA LYS A 37 3.85 2.99 3.54
C LYS A 37 4.01 1.51 3.28
N VAL A 38 4.26 1.16 2.03
CA VAL A 38 4.54 -0.21 1.61
C VAL A 38 6.01 -0.53 1.84
N LYS A 39 6.28 -1.66 2.50
CA LYS A 39 7.60 -2.22 2.76
C LYS A 39 7.67 -3.61 2.15
N ALA A 40 8.42 -3.73 1.06
CA ALA A 40 8.80 -5.01 0.48
C ALA A 40 9.80 -5.72 1.41
N LYS A 41 9.60 -7.02 1.61
CA LYS A 41 10.43 -7.90 2.45
C LYS A 41 11.11 -9.00 1.64
N LYS A 42 10.38 -9.62 0.71
CA LYS A 42 10.87 -10.71 -0.14
C LYS A 42 10.48 -10.49 -1.58
N LYS A 43 11.27 -11.07 -2.48
CA LYS A 43 10.94 -11.17 -3.90
C LYS A 43 9.64 -11.95 -4.07
N GLY A 44 8.78 -11.46 -4.97
CA GLY A 44 7.46 -12.00 -5.19
C GLY A 44 6.46 -10.94 -5.64
N LYS A 45 5.30 -11.40 -6.12
CA LYS A 45 4.18 -10.54 -6.47
C LYS A 45 3.18 -10.51 -5.33
N VAL A 46 2.75 -9.32 -4.95
CA VAL A 46 1.74 -9.12 -3.91
C VAL A 46 0.79 -8.01 -4.29
N THR A 47 -0.49 -8.18 -3.97
CA THR A 47 -1.50 -7.15 -4.20
C THR A 47 -1.83 -6.47 -2.88
N ILE A 48 -1.74 -5.15 -2.86
CA ILE A 48 -2.11 -4.32 -1.72
C ILE A 48 -3.43 -3.65 -2.06
N THR A 49 -4.41 -3.85 -1.19
CA THR A 49 -5.74 -3.26 -1.33
C THR A 49 -5.93 -2.22 -0.24
N VAL A 50 -6.32 -1.01 -0.65
CA VAL A 50 -6.69 0.06 0.26
C VAL A 50 -8.17 0.35 0.12
N LYS A 51 -8.87 0.40 1.25
CA LYS A 51 -10.27 0.81 1.32
C LYS A 51 -10.39 2.05 2.19
N ALA A 52 -10.91 3.13 1.62
CA ALA A 52 -11.24 4.34 2.33
C ALA A 52 -12.62 4.24 2.97
N SER A 53 -12.81 4.90 4.10
CA SER A 53 -14.09 4.94 4.81
C SER A 53 -15.21 5.63 4.02
N ASN A 54 -14.87 6.44 3.01
CA ASN A 54 -15.84 6.99 2.04
C ASN A 54 -16.31 5.99 0.98
N GLY A 55 -15.99 4.70 1.11
CA GLY A 55 -16.36 3.65 0.17
C GLY A 55 -15.41 3.47 -1.02
N LYS A 56 -14.45 4.38 -1.24
CA LYS A 56 -13.47 4.24 -2.32
C LYS A 56 -12.50 3.09 -2.02
N LYS A 57 -12.15 2.33 -3.05
CA LYS A 57 -11.20 1.20 -2.97
C LYS A 57 -10.16 1.31 -4.08
N ALA A 58 -8.89 1.16 -3.73
CA ALA A 58 -7.78 1.13 -4.67
C ALA A 58 -6.99 -0.17 -4.49
N ARG A 59 -6.39 -0.66 -5.57
CA ARG A 59 -5.55 -1.86 -5.57
C ARG A 59 -4.22 -1.51 -6.23
N CYS A 60 -3.14 -1.93 -5.61
CA CYS A 60 -1.79 -1.72 -6.10
C CYS A 60 -1.09 -3.08 -6.17
N LYS A 61 -0.68 -3.50 -7.37
CA LYS A 61 0.14 -4.69 -7.55
C LYS A 61 1.60 -4.30 -7.37
N VAL A 62 2.25 -4.88 -6.38
CA VAL A 62 3.66 -4.68 -6.08
C VAL A 62 4.42 -5.93 -6.51
N THR A 63 5.40 -5.75 -7.39
CA THR A 63 6.27 -6.84 -7.84
C THR A 63 7.67 -6.56 -7.33
N VAL A 64 8.12 -7.36 -6.36
CA VAL A 64 9.47 -7.26 -5.79
C VAL A 64 10.37 -8.21 -6.57
N LYS A 65 11.37 -7.67 -7.28
CA LYS A 65 12.34 -8.45 -8.08
C LYS A 65 13.71 -8.54 -7.43
#